data_AF-A0A844GMM7-F1
#
_entry.id   AF-A0A844GMM7-F1
#
_cell.length_a   1.000
_cell.length_b   1.000
_cell.length_c   1.000
_cell.angle_alpha   90.00
_cell.angle_beta   90.00
_cell.angle_gamma   90.00
#
_symmetry.space_group_name_H-M   'P 1'
#
loop_
_entity.id
_entity.type
_entity.pdbx_description
1 polymer ?
#
loop_
_entity_poly.entity_id
_entity_poly.type
_entity_poly.pdbx_seq_one_letter_code
_entity_poly.pdbx_strand_id
1 'polypeptide(L)' 'MEIREEFISGFCRTCNGGQTVCCEYEKNEAGEWKLTFMDCAHERCVNTVSCEIFREANEKQD' A
#
# COMPACT_ATOMS: atom_id res chain seq x y z
N MET A 1 7.04 -8.39 -17.54
CA MET A 1 6.93 -7.74 -16.23
C MET A 1 5.77 -6.79 -16.32
N GLU A 2 4.69 -7.08 -15.59
CA GLU A 2 3.46 -6.29 -15.58
C GLU A 2 3.45 -5.53 -14.25
N ILE A 3 3.32 -4.20 -14.30
CA ILE A 3 3.27 -3.32 -13.13
C ILE A 3 1.89 -2.65 -13.11
N ARG A 4 1.26 -2.62 -11.95
CA ARG A 4 0.01 -1.90 -11.69
C ARG A 4 0.24 -0.86 -10.60
N GLU A 5 -0.13 0.38 -10.88
CA GLU A 5 -0.09 1.49 -9.92
C GLU A 5 -1.50 1.77 -9.39
N GLU A 6 -1.64 1.93 -8.07
CA GLU A 6 -2.90 2.24 -7.40
C GLU A 6 -2.70 3.39 -6.41
N PHE A 7 -3.65 4.32 -6.35
CA PHE A 7 -3.65 5.44 -5.40
C PHE A 7 -4.65 5.18 -4.29
N ILE A 8 -4.17 4.89 -3.08
CA ILE A 8 -5.01 4.55 -1.93
C ILE A 8 -5.11 5.74 -1.00
N SER A 9 -6.34 6.19 -0.71
CA SER A 9 -6.59 7.35 0.13
C SER A 9 -7.21 6.97 1.47
N GLY A 10 -6.72 7.55 2.55
CA GLY A 10 -7.25 7.29 3.89
C GLY A 10 -6.71 8.25 4.95
N PHE A 11 -7.23 8.13 6.18
CA PHE A 11 -6.73 8.92 7.31
C PHE A 11 -5.42 8.33 7.86
N CYS A 12 -4.35 9.11 7.79
CA CYS A 12 -3.06 8.76 8.39
C CYS A 12 -2.95 9.36 9.79
N ARG A 13 -2.89 8.50 10.82
CA ARG A 13 -2.71 8.93 12.21
C ARG A 13 -1.40 9.69 12.43
N THR A 14 -0.32 9.27 11.77
CA THR A 14 1.00 9.91 11.90
C THR A 14 1.00 11.34 11.34
N CYS A 15 0.31 11.57 10.23
CA CYS A 15 0.17 12.89 9.62
C CYS A 15 -1.01 13.70 10.20
N ASN A 16 -1.84 13.07 11.06
CA ASN A 16 -3.10 13.61 11.56
C ASN A 16 -3.98 14.23 10.44
N GLY A 17 -4.16 13.50 9.34
CA GLY A 17 -4.88 14.01 8.19
C GLY A 17 -5.11 12.97 7.11
N GLY A 18 -5.93 13.32 6.13
CA GLY A 18 -6.12 12.52 4.92
C GLY A 18 -4.83 12.48 4.11
N GLN A 19 -4.45 11.31 3.62
CA GLN A 19 -3.29 11.08 2.76
C GLN A 19 -3.72 10.20 1.59
N THR A 20 -3.10 10.42 0.43
CA THR A 20 -3.17 9.52 -0.73
C THR A 20 -1.77 8.94 -0.93
N VAL A 21 -1.65 7.63 -0.92
CA VAL A 21 -0.38 6.90 -1.03
C VAL A 21 -0.38 6.13 -2.36
N CYS A 22 0.68 6.31 -3.13
CA CYS A 22 0.93 5.52 -4.34
C CYS A 22 1.45 4.12 -3.94
N CYS A 23 0.87 3.07 -4.53
CA CYS A 23 1.27 1.68 -4.35
C CYS A 23 1.56 1.05 -5.71
N GLU A 24 2.70 0.38 -5.86
CA GLU A 24 3.01 -0.42 -7.04
C GLU A 24 2.94 -1.91 -6.72
N TYR A 25 2.35 -2.65 -7.65
CA TYR A 25 2.27 -4.10 -7.60
C TYR A 25 2.95 -4.67 -8.84
N GLU A 26 3.79 -5.68 -8.64
CA GLU A 26 4.39 -6.45 -9.72
C GLU A 26 3.74 -7.82 -9.81
N LYS A 27 3.42 -8.25 -11.03
CA LYS A 27 2.89 -9.59 -11.29
C LYS A 27 4.02 -10.60 -11.40
N ASN A 28 4.02 -11.60 -10.53
CA ASN A 28 5.02 -12.66 -10.52
C ASN A 28 4.78 -13.70 -11.63
N GLU A 29 5.70 -14.66 -11.77
CA GLU A 29 5.61 -15.74 -12.77
C GLU A 29 4.40 -16.67 -12.58
N ALA A 30 3.85 -16.75 -11.36
CA ALA A 30 2.63 -17.50 -11.05
C ALA A 30 1.34 -16.72 -11.39
N GLY A 31 1.47 -15.46 -11.81
CA GLY A 31 0.34 -14.58 -12.14
C GLY A 31 -0.25 -13.82 -10.96
N GLU A 32 0.36 -13.90 -9.78
CA GLU A 32 -0.07 -13.21 -8.56
C GLU A 32 0.54 -11.80 -8.49
N TRP A 33 -0.23 -10.83 -8.03
CA TRP A 33 0.19 -9.47 -7.73
C TRP A 33 0.83 -9.39 -6.35
N LYS A 34 2.05 -8.86 -6.30
CA LYS A 34 2.75 -8.56 -5.04
C LYS A 34 2.98 -7.08 -4.92
N LEU A 35 2.66 -6.50 -3.75
CA LEU A 35 3.00 -5.12 -3.42
C LEU A 35 4.53 -5.03 -3.33
N THR A 36 5.14 -4.22 -4.18
CA THR A 36 6.61 -4.04 -4.26
C THR A 36 7.03 -2.64 -3.83
N PHE A 37 6.15 -1.65 -3.94
CA PHE A 37 6.41 -0.29 -3.48
C PHE A 37 5.15 0.33 -2.87
N MET A 38 5.35 1.14 -1.83
CA MET A 38 4.31 1.95 -1.22
C MET A 38 4.95 3.25 -0.73
N ASP A 39 4.46 4.39 -1.20
CA ASP A 39 5.03 5.73 -0.96
C ASP A 39 4.67 6.27 0.45
N CYS A 40 4.94 5.47 1.47
CA CYS A 40 4.89 5.88 2.86
C CYS A 40 5.77 4.97 3.74
N ALA A 41 6.06 5.40 4.97
CA ALA A 41 6.92 4.67 5.90
C ALA A 41 6.25 3.47 6.59
N HIS A 42 5.39 2.71 5.90
CA HIS A 42 4.58 1.62 6.48
C HIS A 42 5.42 0.55 7.19
N GLU A 43 6.62 0.22 6.71
CA GLU A 43 7.50 -0.78 7.34
C GLU A 43 7.96 -0.38 8.76
N ARG A 44 7.98 0.92 9.07
CA ARG A 44 8.50 1.46 10.34
C ARG A 44 7.46 2.29 11.10
N CYS A 45 6.26 2.43 10.56
CA CYS A 45 5.23 3.26 11.16
C CYS A 45 4.61 2.53 12.35
N VAL A 46 4.60 3.18 13.52
CA VAL A 46 4.01 2.63 14.76
C VAL A 46 2.50 2.37 14.64
N ASN A 47 1.84 3.00 13.66
CA ASN A 47 0.41 2.87 13.42
C ASN A 47 0.05 1.82 12.37
N THR A 48 1.03 1.13 11.74
CA THR A 48 0.81 0.24 10.58
C THR A 48 -0.23 -0.83 10.83
N VAL A 49 -0.24 -1.45 12.02
CA VAL A 49 -1.22 -2.49 12.40
C VAL A 49 -2.67 -1.97 12.35
N SER A 50 -2.87 -0.66 12.51
CA SER A 50 -4.17 0.02 12.50
C SER A 50 -4.37 0.97 11.32
N CYS A 51 -3.52 0.85 10.28
CA CYS A 51 -3.53 1.77 9.14
C CYS A 51 -4.44 1.22 8.03
N GLU A 52 -5.55 1.90 7.78
CA GLU A 52 -6.52 1.52 6.74
C GLU A 52 -5.91 1.56 5.33
N ILE A 53 -5.02 2.51 5.05
CA ILE A 53 -4.31 2.60 3.76
C ILE A 53 -3.44 1.35 3.56
N PHE A 54 -2.70 0.94 4.58
CA PHE A 54 -1.85 -0.25 4.51
C PHE A 54 -2.67 -1.54 4.43
N ARG A 55 -3.79 -1.62 5.15
CA ARG A 55 -4.73 -2.74 5.07
C ARG A 55 -5.24 -2.91 3.64
N GLU A 56 -5.77 -1.84 3.04
CA GLU A 56 -6.26 -1.88 1.66
C GLU A 56 -5.15 -2.23 0.65
N ALA A 57 -3.91 -1.73 0.86
CA ALA A 57 -2.79 -2.08 0.00
C ALA A 57 -2.48 -3.60 0.02
N ASN A 58 -2.56 -4.24 1.18
CA ASN A 58 -2.33 -5.68 1.29
C ASN A 58 -3.51 -6.50 0.73
N GLU A 59 -4.75 -6.01 0.88
CA GLU A 59 -5.95 -6.66 0.32
C GLU A 59 -5.94 -6.69 -1.22
N LYS A 60 -5.17 -5.83 -1.88
CA LYS A 60 -5.03 -5.77 -3.35
C LYS A 60 -3.93 -6.69 -3.90
N GLN A 61 -3.27 -7.49 -3.07
CA GLN A 61 -2.32 -8.52 -3.49
C GLN A 61 -3.10 -9.80 -3.89
N ASP A 62 -3.54 -9.86 -5.15
CA ASP A 62 -4.32 -10.99 -5.73
C ASP A 62 -3.43 -12.04 -6.41
#